data_AF-A0A9E5F3P7-F1
#
_entry.id   AF-A0A9E5F3P7-F1
#
_cell.length_a   1.000
_cell.length_b   1.000
_cell.length_c   1.000
_cell.angle_alpha   90.00
_cell.angle_beta   90.00
_cell.angle_gamma   90.00
#
_symmetry.space_group_name_H-M   'P 1'
#
loop_
_entity.id
_entity.type
_entity.pdbx_description
1 polymer ?
#
loop_
_entity_poly.entity_id
_entity_poly.type
_entity_poly.pdbx_seq_one_letter_code
_entity_poly.pdbx_strand_id
1 'polypeptide(L)'
;MSHPVQEMRDESVGQWLPLVEYSIKSGVSLSTIRRKIKSNSISFRLEKGKYLILFEPRDQATVQAERPTSFAGAEAQETIHKQQARIRQLEQELDEMALLVQAIEQKYGIRY
;
A
#
# COMPACT_ATOMS: atom_id res chain seq x y z
N MET A 1 31.72 -12.65 -44.62
CA MET A 1 31.05 -13.66 -43.78
C MET A 1 31.21 -13.21 -42.33
N SER A 2 30.48 -12.18 -41.91
CA SER A 2 29.12 -12.24 -41.36
C SER A 2 29.10 -12.61 -39.87
N HIS A 3 29.05 -11.54 -39.08
CA HIS A 3 28.47 -11.30 -37.75
C HIS A 3 28.88 -12.11 -36.49
N PRO A 4 29.11 -11.39 -35.36
CA PRO A 4 29.26 -11.96 -34.02
C PRO A 4 27.90 -12.43 -33.48
N VAL A 5 27.85 -13.63 -32.92
CA VAL A 5 26.64 -14.13 -32.23
C VAL A 5 26.57 -13.46 -30.86
N GLN A 6 25.78 -12.41 -30.83
CA GLN A 6 25.20 -11.78 -29.66
C GLN A 6 24.32 -12.82 -28.93
N GLU A 7 24.87 -13.58 -27.98
CA GLU A 7 24.05 -14.27 -26.97
C GLU A 7 23.59 -13.24 -25.93
N MET A 8 22.53 -12.50 -26.26
CA MET A 8 21.66 -11.89 -25.25
C MET A 8 20.95 -13.01 -24.52
N ARG A 9 21.59 -13.57 -23.48
CA ARG A 9 20.88 -14.37 -22.49
C ARG A 9 20.19 -13.42 -21.54
N ASP A 10 18.97 -13.09 -21.92
CA ASP A 10 17.83 -12.63 -21.14
C ASP A 10 18.06 -12.68 -19.62
N GLU A 11 18.71 -11.64 -19.08
CA GLU A 11 18.69 -11.38 -17.65
C GLU A 11 17.28 -10.87 -17.32
N SER A 12 16.36 -11.80 -17.07
CA SER A 12 15.18 -11.51 -16.27
C SER A 12 15.64 -11.22 -14.84
N VAL A 13 16.33 -10.09 -14.65
CA VAL A 13 16.76 -9.56 -13.36
C VAL A 13 15.46 -9.29 -12.60
N GLY A 14 15.15 -10.15 -11.63
CA GLY A 14 14.04 -9.89 -10.71
C GLY A 14 14.20 -8.48 -10.13
N GLN A 15 13.15 -7.68 -10.23
CA GLN A 15 13.20 -6.28 -9.82
C GLN A 15 12.93 -6.19 -8.31
N TRP A 16 13.83 -5.58 -7.54
CA TRP A 16 13.56 -5.26 -6.14
C TRP A 16 12.62 -4.06 -6.06
N LEU A 17 11.40 -4.29 -5.57
CA LEU A 17 10.36 -3.29 -5.48
C LEU A 17 10.02 -2.96 -4.02
N PRO A 18 9.80 -1.68 -3.69
CA PRO A 18 9.18 -1.31 -2.43
C PRO A 18 7.84 -2.03 -2.21
N LEU A 19 7.51 -2.30 -0.95
CA LEU A 19 6.28 -3.01 -0.55
C LEU A 19 5.01 -2.51 -1.28
N VAL A 20 4.87 -1.19 -1.43
CA VAL A 20 3.72 -0.55 -2.11
C VAL A 20 3.75 -0.81 -3.62
N GLU A 21 4.90 -0.66 -4.26
CA GLU A 21 5.05 -0.89 -5.70
C GLU A 21 4.85 -2.36 -6.07
N TYR A 22 5.35 -3.27 -5.24
CA TYR A 22 5.11 -4.70 -5.39
C TYR A 22 3.61 -5.01 -5.30
N SER A 23 2.88 -4.39 -4.35
CA SER A 23 1.42 -4.57 -4.21
C SER A 23 0.67 -4.13 -5.47
N ILE A 24 1.05 -3.00 -6.07
CA ILE A 24 0.43 -2.49 -7.29
C ILE A 24 0.75 -3.40 -8.49
N LYS A 25 2.02 -3.79 -8.68
CA LYS A 25 2.45 -4.61 -9.81
C LYS A 25 1.98 -6.06 -9.75
N SER A 26 1.93 -6.65 -8.56
CA SER A 26 1.45 -8.03 -8.35
C SER A 26 -0.05 -8.13 -8.12
N GLY A 27 -0.75 -7.02 -7.85
CA GLY A 27 -2.18 -7.02 -7.48
C GLY A 27 -2.47 -7.63 -6.10
N VAL A 28 -1.44 -7.96 -5.31
CA VAL A 28 -1.60 -8.56 -3.98
C VAL A 28 -1.68 -7.47 -2.91
N SER A 29 -2.61 -7.59 -1.96
CA SER A 29 -2.75 -6.59 -0.88
C SER A 29 -1.54 -6.55 0.06
N LEU A 30 -1.25 -5.38 0.65
CA LEU A 30 -0.16 -5.19 1.62
C LEU A 30 -0.26 -6.17 2.81
N SER A 31 -1.47 -6.47 3.28
CA SER A 31 -1.68 -7.44 4.37
C SER A 31 -1.31 -8.86 3.96
N THR A 32 -1.65 -9.26 2.74
CA THR A 32 -1.22 -10.56 2.19
C THR A 32 0.28 -10.60 2.00
N ILE A 33 0.89 -9.53 1.51
CA ILE A 33 2.34 -9.44 1.37
C ILE A 33 3.03 -9.52 2.74
N ARG A 34 2.54 -8.80 3.76
CA ARG A 34 3.05 -8.87 5.14
C ARG A 34 2.95 -10.30 5.71
N ARG A 35 1.85 -11.01 5.44
CA ARG A 35 1.70 -12.42 5.81
C ARG A 35 2.73 -13.30 5.09
N LYS A 36 2.93 -13.10 3.78
CA LYS A 36 3.93 -13.83 2.99
C LYS A 36 5.36 -13.59 3.47
N ILE A 37 5.69 -12.35 3.84
CA ILE A 37 6.96 -11.99 4.50
C ILE A 37 7.10 -12.76 5.83
N LYS A 38 6.05 -12.74 6.66
CA LYS A 38 6.06 -13.45 7.96
C LYS A 38 6.18 -14.97 7.82
N SER A 39 5.55 -15.56 6.80
CA SER A 39 5.67 -16.99 6.49
C SER A 39 6.89 -17.34 5.63
N ASN A 40 7.74 -16.36 5.33
CA ASN A 40 8.93 -16.50 4.50
C ASN A 40 8.65 -17.17 3.13
N SER A 41 7.49 -16.89 2.55
CA SER A 41 7.03 -17.49 1.29
C SER A 41 7.32 -16.63 0.06
N ILE A 42 7.96 -15.47 0.26
CA ILE A 42 8.46 -14.60 -0.80
C ILE A 42 9.86 -14.07 -0.43
N SER A 43 10.66 -13.79 -1.45
CA SER A 43 11.99 -13.18 -1.28
C SER A 43 11.86 -11.71 -0.93
N PHE A 44 12.25 -11.34 0.29
CA PHE A 44 12.27 -9.96 0.77
C PHE A 44 13.62 -9.59 1.38
N ARG A 45 13.93 -8.30 1.37
CA ARG A 45 15.07 -7.71 2.10
C ARG A 45 14.66 -6.41 2.78
N LEU A 46 15.27 -6.11 3.91
CA LEU A 46 15.06 -4.86 4.63
C LEU A 46 16.24 -3.93 4.37
N GLU A 47 16.02 -2.80 3.70
CA GLU A 47 17.07 -1.83 3.37
C GLU A 47 16.64 -0.45 3.87
N LYS A 48 17.44 0.18 4.75
CA LYS A 48 17.16 1.50 5.34
C LYS A 48 15.74 1.61 5.95
N GLY A 49 15.27 0.54 6.60
CA GLY A 49 13.92 0.48 7.21
C GLY A 49 12.76 0.26 6.24
N LYS A 50 13.05 0.00 4.95
CA LYS A 50 12.04 -0.28 3.92
C LYS A 50 12.12 -1.74 3.48
N TYR A 51 10.96 -2.39 3.38
CA TYR A 51 10.86 -3.73 2.79
C TYR A 51 10.90 -3.62 1.27
N LEU A 52 11.86 -4.31 0.68
CA LEU A 52 12.02 -4.52 -0.75
C LEU A 52 11.71 -5.99 -1.05
N ILE A 53 10.94 -6.23 -2.09
CA ILE A 53 10.47 -7.55 -2.49
C ILE A 53 10.97 -7.83 -3.90
N LEU A 54 11.52 -9.01 -4.11
CA LEU A 54 11.94 -9.44 -5.43
C LEU A 54 10.69 -9.75 -6.26
N PHE A 55 10.52 -9.05 -7.37
CA PHE A 55 9.46 -9.27 -8.33
C PHE A 55 10.02 -9.99 -9.54
N GLU A 56 9.61 -11.24 -9.73
CA GLU A 56 9.99 -12.02 -10.90
C GLU A 56 8.86 -11.94 -11.95
N PRO A 57 9.17 -11.84 -13.26
CA PRO A 57 8.14 -11.83 -14.31
C PRO A 57 7.21 -13.06 -14.25
N ARG A 58 7.69 -14.18 -13.71
CA ARG A 58 6.91 -15.40 -13.48
C ARG A 58 5.80 -15.22 -12.45
N ASP A 59 5.95 -14.28 -11.50
CA ASP A 59 4.94 -13.98 -10.48
C ASP A 59 3.67 -13.38 -11.10
N GLN A 60 3.73 -12.77 -12.29
CA GLN A 60 2.54 -12.25 -12.97
C GLN A 60 1.61 -13.36 -13.46
N ALA A 61 2.16 -14.53 -13.81
CA ALA A 61 1.41 -15.65 -14.38
C ALA A 61 0.71 -16.49 -13.30
N THR A 62 1.28 -16.59 -12.10
CA THR A 62 0.69 -17.35 -10.97
C THR A 62 -0.48 -16.59 -10.33
N VAL A 63 -0.50 -15.26 -10.39
CA VAL A 63 -1.57 -14.43 -9.80
C VAL A 63 -2.91 -14.55 -10.54
N GLN A 64 -2.90 -14.90 -11.83
CA GLN A 64 -4.16 -15.05 -12.60
C GLN A 64 -4.88 -16.37 -12.30
N ALA A 65 -4.16 -17.39 -11.83
CA ALA A 65 -4.72 -18.72 -11.54
C ALA A 65 -5.32 -18.81 -10.12
N GLU A 66 -4.91 -17.94 -9.21
CA GLU A 66 -5.39 -17.90 -7.82
C GLU A 66 -6.19 -16.61 -7.56
N ARG A 67 -7.39 -16.52 -8.17
CA ARG A 67 -8.44 -15.63 -7.66
C ARG A 67 -9.26 -16.37 -6.60
N PRO A 68 -8.96 -16.28 -5.29
CA PRO A 68 -10.01 -16.37 -4.30
C PRO A 68 -10.69 -15.00 -4.24
N THR A 69 -11.82 -14.92 -4.95
CA THR A 69 -13.12 -14.39 -4.48
C THR A 69 -13.19 -13.01 -3.80
N SER A 70 -14.27 -12.31 -4.13
CA SER A 70 -14.71 -10.96 -3.72
C SER A 70 -14.60 -10.53 -2.24
N PHE A 71 -14.18 -11.41 -1.33
CA PHE A 71 -14.11 -11.16 0.12
C PHE A 71 -13.01 -10.16 0.51
N ALA A 72 -11.80 -10.24 -0.07
CA ALA A 72 -10.70 -9.34 0.30
C ALA A 72 -10.93 -7.89 -0.14
N GLY A 73 -11.70 -7.67 -1.21
CA GLY A 73 -12.11 -6.34 -1.66
C GLY A 73 -13.14 -5.71 -0.72
N ALA A 74 -14.07 -6.52 -0.20
CA ALA A 74 -15.11 -6.05 0.71
C ALA A 74 -14.54 -5.58 2.05
N GLU A 75 -13.63 -6.34 2.68
CA GLU A 75 -13.00 -5.94 3.94
C GLU A 75 -12.13 -4.67 3.79
N ALA A 76 -11.41 -4.56 2.67
CA ALA A 76 -10.61 -3.38 2.35
C ALA A 76 -11.51 -2.14 2.15
N GLN A 77 -12.61 -2.29 1.40
CA GLN A 77 -13.60 -1.24 1.19
C GLN A 77 -14.30 -0.84 2.49
N GLU A 78 -14.65 -1.80 3.35
CA GLU A 78 -15.25 -1.55 4.66
C GLU A 78 -14.28 -0.77 5.57
N THR A 79 -13.01 -1.15 5.57
CA THR A 79 -11.97 -0.45 6.35
C THR A 79 -11.79 0.98 5.85
N ILE A 80 -11.72 1.18 4.53
CA ILE A 80 -11.65 2.51 3.91
C ILE A 80 -12.87 3.34 4.30
N HIS A 81 -14.07 2.75 4.25
CA HIS A 81 -15.31 3.45 4.58
C HIS A 81 -15.35 3.85 6.07
N LYS A 82 -14.95 2.97 6.98
CA LYS A 82 -14.82 3.25 8.41
C LYS A 82 -13.82 4.37 8.68
N GLN A 83 -12.67 4.33 8.01
CA GLN A 83 -11.65 5.38 8.14
C GLN A 83 -12.16 6.74 7.63
N GLN A 84 -12.83 6.75 6.48
CA GLN A 84 -13.43 7.97 5.93
C GLN A 84 -14.52 8.54 6.85
N ALA A 85 -15.37 7.70 7.45
CA ALA A 85 -16.36 8.13 8.42
C ALA A 85 -15.71 8.76 9.66
N ARG A 86 -14.62 8.15 10.16
CA ARG A 86 -13.88 8.70 11.31
C ARG A 86 -13.24 10.05 10.99
N ILE A 87 -12.70 10.23 9.79
CA ILE A 87 -12.16 11.51 9.34
C ILE A 87 -13.24 12.59 9.38
N ARG A 88 -14.41 12.33 8.77
CA ARG A 88 -15.52 13.29 8.78
C ARG A 88 -15.97 13.65 10.20
N GLN A 89 -16.02 12.67 11.09
CA GLN A 89 -16.38 12.93 12.49
C GLN A 89 -15.36 13.85 13.17
N LEU A 90 -14.06 13.58 12.99
CA LEU A 90 -12.99 14.42 13.57
C LEU A 90 -13.00 15.84 13.00
N GLU A 91 -13.29 15.99 11.70
CA GLU A 91 -13.45 17.31 11.06
C GLU A 91 -14.63 18.07 11.67
N GLN A 92 -15.77 17.40 11.90
CA GLN A 92 -16.92 18.03 12.55
C GLN A 92 -16.64 18.43 14.01
N GLU A 93 -15.93 17.59 14.77
CA GLU A 93 -15.51 17.92 16.14
C GLU A 93 -14.56 19.13 16.18
N LEU A 94 -13.66 19.24 15.20
CA LEU A 94 -12.78 20.41 15.04
C LEU A 94 -13.57 21.69 14.74
N ASP A 95 -14.54 21.62 13.84
CA ASP A 95 -15.39 22.77 13.50
C ASP A 95 -16.22 23.24 14.71
N GLU A 96 -16.78 22.31 15.50
CA GLU A 96 -17.50 22.63 16.73
C GLU A 96 -16.59 23.30 17.77
N MET A 97 -15.40 22.74 18.00
CA MET A 97 -14.43 23.33 18.91
C MET A 97 -13.98 24.72 18.45
N ALA A 98 -13.73 24.91 17.16
CA ALA A 98 -13.37 26.20 16.60
C ALA A 98 -14.47 27.25 16.83
N LEU A 99 -15.73 26.86 16.69
CA LEU A 99 -16.88 27.72 16.98
C LEU A 99 -16.97 28.09 18.48
N LEU A 100 -16.72 27.13 19.37
CA LEU A 100 -16.68 27.40 20.81
C LEU A 100 -15.54 28.34 21.20
N VAL A 101 -14.34 28.13 20.63
CA VAL A 101 -13.20 29.02 20.83
C VAL A 101 -13.57 30.42 20.35
N GLN A 102 -14.09 30.57 19.13
CA GLN A 102 -14.49 31.87 18.61
C GLN A 102 -15.54 32.56 19.50
N ALA A 103 -16.53 31.82 20.01
CA ALA A 103 -17.53 32.36 20.92
C ALA A 103 -16.93 32.84 22.25
N ILE A 104 -15.95 32.10 22.80
CA ILE A 104 -15.22 32.48 24.01
C ILE A 104 -14.35 33.72 23.74
N GLU A 105 -13.61 33.74 22.63
CA GLU A 105 -12.80 34.88 22.22
C GLU A 105 -13.65 36.14 22.07
N GLN A 106 -14.83 36.04 21.43
CA GLN A 106 -15.78 37.15 21.32
C GLN A 106 -16.34 37.59 22.67
N LYS A 107 -16.71 36.64 23.55
CA LYS A 107 -17.31 36.95 24.84
C LYS A 107 -16.34 37.63 25.81
N TYR A 108 -15.07 37.21 25.80
CA TYR A 108 -14.07 37.69 26.76
C TYR A 108 -13.05 38.66 26.16
N GLY A 109 -13.09 38.92 24.84
CA GLY A 109 -12.12 39.77 24.15
C GLY A 109 -10.69 39.21 24.18
N ILE A 110 -10.53 37.92 24.44
CA ILE A 110 -9.23 37.23 24.50
C ILE A 110 -8.93 36.71 23.09
N ARG A 111 -7.70 36.89 22.62
CA ARG A 111 -7.21 36.29 21.37
C ARG A 111 -5.96 35.48 21.72
N TYR A 112 -5.99 34.18 21.47
CA TYR A 112 -4.86 33.28 21.70
C TYR A 112 -3.89 33.25 20.52
#